data_AF-A0A917NJH4-F1
#
_entry.id   AF-A0A917NJH4-F1
#
_cell.length_a   1.000
_cell.length_b   1.000
_cell.length_c   1.000
_cell.angle_alpha   90.00
_cell.angle_beta   90.00
_cell.angle_gamma   90.00
#
_symmetry.space_group_name_H-M   'P 1'
#
loop_
_entity.id
_entity.type
_entity.pdbx_description
1 polymer ?
#
loop_
_entity_poly.entity_id
_entity_poly.type
_entity_poly.pdbx_seq_one_letter_code
_entity_poly.pdbx_strand_id
1 'polypeptide(L)'
;MARPLSAQELLAGAGQTRTVAIPEALLRGGDGAASGAAMGEVTLRPLTLRDVQRLTQAAKDQKVLMSALMVQQALTVPELTTEQVASLPAGLVRFLVQEVNRLSGLDVGEDELETAVRAPIARACFVLAREFGWTPQQCSDLTLGQVLLYLEMLARGEAPQEAP
;
A
#
# COMPACT_ATOMS: atom_id res chain seq x y z
N MET A 1 15.43 -35.06 4.18
CA MET A 1 15.64 -34.71 5.60
C MET A 1 16.04 -33.24 5.66
N ALA A 2 15.42 -32.44 6.52
CA ALA A 2 15.81 -31.05 6.72
C ALA A 2 17.00 -30.97 7.70
N ARG A 3 18.02 -30.17 7.38
CA ARG A 3 19.17 -29.88 8.27
C ARG A 3 18.87 -28.60 9.08
N PRO A 4 19.29 -28.49 10.35
CA PRO A 4 19.20 -27.23 11.09
C PRO A 4 20.05 -26.14 10.42
N LEU A 5 19.49 -24.92 10.33
CA LEU A 5 20.17 -23.74 9.85
C LEU A 5 21.15 -23.22 10.90
N SER A 6 22.32 -22.77 10.47
CA SER A 6 23.29 -22.06 11.30
C SER A 6 22.87 -20.60 11.52
N ALA A 7 23.45 -19.96 12.53
CA ALA A 7 23.25 -18.53 12.77
C ALA A 7 23.66 -17.67 11.56
N GLN A 8 24.72 -18.06 10.86
CA GLN A 8 25.16 -17.35 9.65
C GLN A 8 24.14 -17.45 8.51
N GLU A 9 23.52 -18.63 8.33
CA GLU A 9 22.46 -18.82 7.34
C GLU A 9 21.22 -17.97 7.67
N LEU A 10 20.85 -17.86 8.94
CA LEU A 10 19.75 -17.00 9.37
C LEU A 10 20.05 -15.50 9.17
N LEU A 11 21.29 -15.08 9.44
CA LEU A 11 21.69 -13.67 9.33
C LEU A 11 22.05 -13.23 7.91
N ALA A 12 22.31 -14.17 6.99
CA ALA A 12 22.64 -13.87 5.61
C ALA A 12 21.55 -13.04 4.88
N GLY A 13 20.29 -13.14 5.32
CA GLY A 13 19.17 -12.34 4.80
C GLY A 13 19.30 -10.85 5.06
N ALA A 14 19.93 -10.44 6.16
CA ALA A 14 19.93 -9.04 6.61
C ALA A 14 20.78 -8.10 5.72
N GLY A 15 21.74 -8.63 4.98
CA GLY A 15 22.65 -7.86 4.12
C GLY A 15 22.32 -7.92 2.64
N GLN A 16 21.26 -8.63 2.23
CA GLN A 16 20.92 -8.78 0.82
C GLN A 16 20.37 -7.47 0.25
N THR A 17 20.89 -7.05 -0.88
CA THR A 17 20.35 -5.91 -1.62
C THR A 17 19.53 -6.39 -2.81
N ARG A 18 18.52 -5.61 -3.19
CA ARG A 18 17.65 -5.86 -4.32
C ARG A 18 17.48 -4.60 -5.13
N THR A 19 17.68 -4.71 -6.44
CA THR A 19 17.36 -3.66 -7.40
C THR A 19 15.86 -3.64 -7.68
N VAL A 20 15.27 -2.45 -7.62
CA VAL A 20 13.85 -2.20 -7.86
C VAL A 20 13.71 -1.17 -8.96
N ALA A 21 12.97 -1.53 -10.01
CA ALA A 21 12.61 -0.61 -11.09
C ALA A 21 11.50 0.33 -10.63
N ILE A 22 11.70 1.63 -10.85
CA ILE A 22 10.72 2.67 -10.56
C ILE A 22 9.80 2.83 -11.78
N PRO A 23 8.47 2.75 -11.59
CA PRO A 23 7.51 3.04 -12.64
C PRO A 23 7.73 4.45 -13.22
N GLU A 24 7.75 4.56 -14.55
CA GLU A 24 8.01 5.82 -15.25
C GLU A 24 7.04 6.94 -14.84
N ALA A 25 5.77 6.59 -14.62
CA ALA A 25 4.73 7.51 -14.17
C ALA A 25 5.00 8.15 -12.80
N LEU A 26 5.87 7.56 -11.98
CA LEU A 26 6.27 8.12 -10.68
C LEU A 26 7.53 9.00 -10.78
N LEU A 27 8.31 8.87 -11.86
CA LEU A 27 9.52 9.68 -12.11
C LEU A 27 9.20 10.96 -12.88
N ARG A 28 8.31 10.87 -13.86
CA ARG A 28 7.85 12.01 -14.66
C ARG A 28 6.55 12.53 -14.05
N GLY A 29 6.64 13.59 -13.25
CA GLY A 29 5.45 14.33 -12.84
C GLY A 29 4.63 14.66 -14.08
N GLY A 30 3.35 14.28 -14.08
CA GLY A 30 2.52 14.18 -15.29
C GLY A 30 2.64 15.39 -16.22
N ASP A 31 3.29 15.17 -17.36
CA ASP A 31 3.09 15.75 -18.70
C ASP A 31 4.42 15.72 -19.47
N GLY A 32 4.53 14.82 -20.45
CA GLY A 32 5.69 14.77 -21.35
C GLY A 32 5.87 13.44 -22.05
N ALA A 33 5.39 13.38 -23.29
CA ALA A 33 5.29 12.20 -24.15
C ALA A 33 6.63 11.48 -24.43
N ALA A 34 6.54 10.15 -24.38
CA ALA A 34 7.22 9.14 -25.19
C ALA A 34 8.66 9.40 -25.68
N SER A 35 9.61 8.69 -25.07
CA SER A 35 10.53 7.84 -25.84
C SER A 35 11.12 6.75 -24.95
N GLY A 36 11.12 5.52 -25.46
CA GLY A 36 11.47 4.31 -24.71
C GLY A 36 12.89 4.31 -24.14
N ALA A 37 13.01 3.57 -23.03
CA ALA A 37 14.26 3.18 -22.35
C ALA A 37 14.95 4.26 -21.49
N ALA A 38 14.40 4.45 -20.28
CA ALA A 38 15.18 4.43 -19.03
C ALA A 38 14.22 4.21 -17.84
N MET A 39 14.01 2.95 -17.45
CA MET A 39 13.44 2.64 -16.14
C MET A 39 14.49 3.10 -15.11
N GLY A 40 14.19 4.12 -14.32
CA GLY A 40 15.06 4.46 -13.19
C GLY A 40 15.06 3.29 -12.21
N GLU A 41 16.22 2.92 -11.69
CA GLU A 41 16.34 1.82 -10.72
C GLU A 41 16.92 2.34 -9.41
N VAL A 42 16.51 1.71 -8.31
CA VAL A 42 17.07 1.94 -6.99
C VAL A 42 17.49 0.62 -6.36
N THR A 43 18.46 0.66 -5.46
CA THR A 43 18.86 -0.51 -4.68
C THR A 43 18.36 -0.36 -3.25
N LEU A 44 17.62 -1.37 -2.78
CA LEU A 44 17.09 -1.46 -1.43
C LEU A 44 17.72 -2.63 -0.68
N ARG A 45 17.78 -2.54 0.64
CA ARG A 45 18.05 -3.67 1.55
C ARG A 45 16.86 -3.89 2.49
N PRO A 46 16.61 -5.11 3.00
CA PRO A 46 15.61 -5.34 4.01
C PRO A 46 15.97 -4.62 5.31
N LEU A 47 14.94 -4.16 6.02
CA LEU A 47 15.05 -3.66 7.37
C LEU A 47 15.19 -4.84 8.34
N THR A 48 16.15 -4.72 9.25
CA THR A 48 16.28 -5.66 10.37
C THR A 48 15.32 -5.30 11.50
N LEU A 49 15.05 -6.23 12.42
CA LEU A 49 14.28 -5.92 13.64
C LEU A 49 14.90 -4.76 14.43
N ARG A 50 16.24 -4.68 14.47
CA ARG A 50 16.97 -3.58 15.11
C ARG A 50 16.72 -2.24 14.40
N ASP A 51 16.64 -2.24 13.08
CA ASP A 51 16.31 -1.05 12.30
C ASP A 51 14.90 -0.58 12.67
N VAL A 52 13.90 -1.47 12.59
CA VAL A 52 12.49 -1.16 12.88
C VAL A 52 12.35 -0.54 14.28
N GLN A 53 12.93 -1.15 15.32
CA GLN A 53 12.87 -0.61 16.69
C GLN A 53 13.45 0.80 16.81
N ARG A 54 14.59 1.06 16.15
CA ARG A 54 15.24 2.37 16.17
C ARG A 54 14.42 3.42 15.45
N LEU A 55 13.84 3.07 14.30
CA LEU A 55 13.00 3.98 13.53
C LEU A 55 11.70 4.30 14.27
N THR A 56 11.08 3.32 14.94
CA THR A 56 9.91 3.55 15.82
C THR A 56 10.22 4.56 16.92
N GLN A 57 11.36 4.38 17.59
CA GLN A 57 11.77 5.30 18.64
C GLN A 57 12.08 6.71 18.11
N ALA A 58 12.72 6.80 16.94
CA ALA A 58 13.06 8.07 16.31
C ALA A 58 11.82 8.82 15.78
N ALA A 59 10.84 8.09 15.26
CA ALA A 59 9.62 8.67 14.69
C ALA A 59 8.66 9.24 15.73
N LYS A 60 8.77 8.85 17.02
CA LYS A 60 7.87 9.28 18.10
C LYS A 60 6.39 9.17 17.69
N ASP A 61 6.02 8.01 17.12
CA ASP A 61 4.68 7.68 16.61
C ASP A 61 4.17 8.53 15.42
N GLN A 62 5.02 9.39 14.84
CA GLN A 62 4.66 10.15 13.64
C GLN A 62 4.78 9.27 12.39
N LYS A 63 3.64 8.84 11.86
CA LYS A 63 3.55 7.93 10.69
C LYS A 63 4.33 8.44 9.46
N VAL A 64 4.21 9.73 9.14
CA VAL A 64 4.89 10.31 7.97
C VAL A 64 6.41 10.27 8.14
N LEU A 65 6.90 10.63 9.33
CA LEU A 65 8.31 10.59 9.66
C LEU A 65 8.84 9.15 9.66
N MET A 66 8.06 8.20 10.19
CA MET A 66 8.37 6.77 10.12
C MET A 66 8.59 6.32 8.67
N SER A 67 7.66 6.64 7.76
CA SER A 67 7.79 6.28 6.34
C SER A 67 9.07 6.85 5.71
N ALA A 68 9.39 8.11 5.97
CA ALA A 68 10.61 8.74 5.45
C ALA A 68 11.89 8.06 6.01
N LEU A 69 11.91 7.76 7.32
CA LEU A 69 13.01 7.06 7.98
C LEU A 69 13.18 5.62 7.48
N MET A 70 12.09 4.90 7.22
CA MET A 70 12.14 3.55 6.64
C MET A 70 12.77 3.55 5.25
N VAL A 71 12.33 4.46 4.38
CA VAL A 71 12.90 4.59 3.03
C VAL A 71 14.37 4.99 3.11
N GLN A 72 14.72 5.99 3.92
CA GLN A 72 16.10 6.42 4.11
C GLN A 72 17.01 5.28 4.60
N GLN A 73 16.55 4.48 5.56
CA GLN A 73 17.35 3.38 6.13
C GLN A 73 17.52 2.20 5.17
N ALA A 74 16.54 1.96 4.29
CA ALA A 74 16.52 0.83 3.35
C ALA A 74 17.16 1.15 1.99
N LEU A 75 17.10 2.40 1.53
CA LEU A 75 17.63 2.83 0.23
C LEU A 75 19.16 2.95 0.29
N THR A 76 19.86 2.04 -0.39
CA THR A 76 21.33 2.03 -0.43
C THR A 76 21.88 2.75 -1.66
N VAL A 77 21.13 2.77 -2.77
CA VAL A 77 21.51 3.50 -3.99
C VAL A 77 20.25 4.09 -4.64
N PRO A 78 20.16 5.41 -4.85
CA PRO A 78 21.08 6.45 -4.36
C PRO A 78 20.97 6.65 -2.84
N GLU A 79 22.06 7.01 -2.18
CA GLU A 79 22.00 7.41 -0.77
C GLU A 79 21.29 8.76 -0.64
N LEU A 80 20.22 8.81 0.16
CA LEU A 80 19.44 10.01 0.42
C LEU A 80 19.43 10.37 1.90
N THR A 81 19.35 11.67 2.20
CA THR A 81 19.07 12.16 3.55
C THR A 81 17.58 12.08 3.84
N THR A 82 17.20 12.11 5.13
CA THR A 82 15.79 12.12 5.54
C THR A 82 15.02 13.31 4.94
N GLU A 83 15.65 14.48 4.84
CA GLU A 83 15.05 15.67 4.23
C GLU A 83 14.83 15.51 2.72
N GLN A 84 15.77 14.89 2.01
CA GLN A 84 15.63 14.58 0.59
C GLN A 84 14.49 13.57 0.37
N VAL A 85 14.39 12.54 1.21
CA VAL A 85 13.27 11.58 1.16
C VAL A 85 11.94 12.28 1.43
N ALA A 86 11.87 13.18 2.40
CA ALA A 86 10.67 13.96 2.70
C ALA A 86 10.27 14.91 1.55
N SER A 87 11.21 15.25 0.67
CA SER A 87 10.97 16.10 -0.51
C SER A 87 10.56 15.32 -1.76
N LEU A 88 10.56 13.98 -1.71
CA LEU A 88 10.13 13.16 -2.84
C LEU A 88 8.61 13.29 -3.06
N PRO A 89 8.13 13.10 -4.32
CA PRO A 89 6.71 13.00 -4.58
C PRO A 89 6.04 11.95 -3.70
N ALA A 90 4.89 12.28 -3.10
CA ALA A 90 4.20 11.39 -2.16
C ALA A 90 3.90 10.00 -2.75
N GLY A 91 3.56 9.93 -4.04
CA GLY A 91 3.36 8.67 -4.75
C GLY A 91 4.62 7.80 -4.85
N LEU A 92 5.79 8.42 -5.03
CA LEU A 92 7.07 7.72 -5.04
C LEU A 92 7.44 7.21 -3.64
N VAL A 93 7.27 8.04 -2.60
CA VAL A 93 7.52 7.60 -1.21
C VAL A 93 6.62 6.41 -0.86
N ARG A 94 5.32 6.49 -1.20
CA ARG A 94 4.37 5.39 -0.98
C ARG A 94 4.83 4.10 -1.67
N PHE A 95 5.24 4.19 -2.94
CA PHE A 95 5.78 3.04 -3.68
C PHE A 95 7.00 2.44 -2.98
N LEU A 96 7.99 3.28 -2.61
CA LEU A 96 9.20 2.80 -1.94
C LEU A 96 8.91 2.17 -0.58
N VAL A 97 7.99 2.71 0.22
CA VAL A 97 7.57 2.09 1.49
C VAL A 97 6.98 0.70 1.28
N GLN A 98 6.16 0.52 0.24
CA GLN A 98 5.59 -0.80 -0.10
C GLN A 98 6.70 -1.80 -0.48
N GLU A 99 7.66 -1.37 -1.31
CA GLU A 99 8.80 -2.19 -1.70
C GLU A 99 9.67 -2.58 -0.48
N VAL A 100 9.90 -1.63 0.43
CA VAL A 100 10.63 -1.85 1.68
C VAL A 100 9.89 -2.83 2.59
N ASN A 101 8.57 -2.68 2.76
CA ASN A 101 7.76 -3.58 3.58
C ASN A 101 7.79 -5.00 3.02
N ARG A 102 7.58 -5.15 1.71
CA ARG A 102 7.62 -6.46 1.04
C ARG A 102 9.00 -7.10 1.15
N LEU A 103 10.08 -6.35 0.91
CA LEU A 103 11.45 -6.87 1.02
C LEU A 103 11.82 -7.27 2.46
N SER A 104 11.31 -6.53 3.44
CA SER A 104 11.59 -6.75 4.86
C SER A 104 10.65 -7.79 5.51
N GLY A 105 9.67 -8.31 4.77
CA GLY A 105 8.64 -9.20 5.32
C GLY A 105 7.72 -8.52 6.35
N LEU A 106 7.59 -7.19 6.25
CA LEU A 106 6.71 -6.37 7.09
C LEU A 106 5.35 -6.11 6.42
N ASP A 107 5.11 -6.68 5.25
CA ASP A 107 3.84 -6.57 4.56
C ASP A 107 2.79 -7.34 5.36
N VAL A 108 1.95 -6.59 6.08
CA VAL A 108 0.86 -7.16 6.86
C VAL A 108 -0.25 -7.47 5.85
N GLY A 109 -0.29 -8.71 5.37
CA GLY A 109 -1.32 -9.18 4.41
C GLY A 109 -2.77 -8.99 4.89
N GLU A 110 -2.98 -8.61 6.15
CA GLU A 110 -4.27 -8.27 6.74
C GLU A 110 -4.83 -6.94 6.21
N ASP A 111 -3.98 -5.92 6.00
CA ASP A 111 -4.40 -4.61 5.47
C ASP A 111 -4.79 -4.70 3.98
N GLU A 112 -4.11 -5.55 3.20
CA GLU A 112 -4.46 -5.82 1.81
C GLU A 112 -5.78 -6.60 1.69
N LEU A 113 -6.00 -7.62 2.53
CA LEU A 113 -7.26 -8.37 2.54
C LEU A 113 -8.43 -7.49 2.97
N GLU A 114 -8.25 -6.70 4.03
CA GLU A 114 -9.27 -5.78 4.51
C GLU A 114 -9.60 -4.71 3.46
N THR A 115 -8.59 -4.16 2.78
CA THR A 115 -8.77 -3.20 1.69
C THR A 115 -9.47 -3.83 0.47
N ALA A 116 -9.08 -5.05 0.09
CA ALA A 116 -9.67 -5.80 -1.02
C ALA A 116 -11.14 -6.15 -0.77
N VAL A 117 -11.53 -6.40 0.49
CA VAL A 117 -12.92 -6.67 0.90
C VAL A 117 -13.75 -5.39 1.05
N ARG A 118 -13.18 -4.31 1.63
CA ARG A 118 -13.90 -3.04 1.82
C ARG A 118 -14.18 -2.30 0.52
N ALA A 119 -13.32 -2.40 -0.49
CA ALA A 119 -13.47 -1.66 -1.74
C ALA A 119 -14.74 -2.03 -2.56
N PRO A 120 -15.09 -3.32 -2.76
CA PRO A 120 -16.37 -3.72 -3.36
C PRO A 120 -17.60 -3.24 -2.58
N ILE A 121 -17.58 -3.31 -1.24
CA ILE A 121 -18.70 -2.89 -0.39
C ILE A 121 -18.90 -1.38 -0.47
N ALA A 122 -17.83 -0.59 -0.41
CA ALA A 122 -17.92 0.86 -0.58
C ALA A 122 -18.48 1.26 -1.95
N ARG A 123 -18.09 0.54 -3.02
CA ARG A 123 -18.67 0.73 -4.36
C ARG A 123 -20.15 0.36 -4.41
N ALA A 124 -20.54 -0.73 -3.77
CA ALA A 124 -21.94 -1.14 -3.67
C ALA A 124 -22.80 -0.07 -2.98
N CYS A 125 -22.36 0.45 -1.82
CA CYS A 125 -23.05 1.54 -1.12
C CYS A 125 -23.18 2.80 -1.99
N PHE A 126 -22.15 3.14 -2.78
CA PHE A 126 -22.21 4.27 -3.70
C PHE A 126 -23.23 4.07 -4.84
N VAL A 127 -23.27 2.88 -5.44
CA VAL A 127 -24.24 2.55 -6.48
C VAL A 127 -25.66 2.62 -5.92
N LEU A 128 -25.90 2.03 -4.75
CA LEU A 128 -27.22 2.08 -4.08
C LEU A 128 -27.63 3.50 -3.72
N ALA A 129 -26.74 4.30 -3.13
CA ALA A 129 -27.01 5.71 -2.83
C ALA A 129 -27.43 6.52 -4.07
N ARG A 130 -26.77 6.27 -5.22
CA ARG A 130 -27.08 6.95 -6.48
C ARG A 130 -28.43 6.54 -7.07
N GLU A 131 -28.69 5.23 -7.15
CA GLU A 131 -29.90 4.73 -7.82
C GLU A 131 -31.16 4.90 -6.97
N PHE A 132 -31.03 4.89 -5.64
CA PHE A 132 -32.16 4.96 -4.72
C PHE A 132 -32.31 6.34 -4.04
N GLY A 133 -31.38 7.27 -4.28
CA GLY A 133 -31.34 8.57 -3.61
C GLY A 133 -31.03 8.49 -2.11
N TRP A 134 -30.50 7.36 -1.63
CA TRP A 134 -30.17 7.14 -0.22
C TRP A 134 -28.90 7.87 0.20
N THR A 135 -28.85 8.25 1.48
CA THR A 135 -27.66 8.83 2.09
C THR A 135 -26.61 7.75 2.41
N PRO A 136 -25.33 8.12 2.56
CA PRO A 136 -24.28 7.18 2.96
C PRO A 136 -24.59 6.48 4.29
N GLN A 137 -25.26 7.17 5.21
CA GLN A 137 -25.67 6.63 6.51
C GLN A 137 -26.73 5.53 6.35
N GLN A 138 -27.74 5.76 5.51
CA GLN A 138 -28.76 4.74 5.21
C GLN A 138 -28.15 3.50 4.53
N CYS A 139 -27.12 3.69 3.69
CA CYS A 139 -26.39 2.55 3.10
C CYS A 139 -25.51 1.81 4.11
N SER A 140 -24.97 2.50 5.13
CA SER A 140 -24.16 1.86 6.17
C SER A 140 -24.97 1.04 7.16
N ASP A 141 -26.26 1.32 7.29
CA ASP A 141 -27.17 0.57 8.15
C ASP A 141 -27.65 -0.74 7.51
N LEU A 142 -27.36 -0.95 6.22
CA LEU A 142 -27.68 -2.17 5.50
C LEU A 142 -26.69 -3.31 5.84
N THR A 143 -27.24 -4.48 6.07
CA THR A 143 -26.46 -5.72 6.15
C THR A 143 -25.93 -6.12 4.76
N LEU A 144 -24.84 -6.88 4.72
CA LEU A 144 -24.29 -7.40 3.46
C LEU A 144 -25.34 -8.17 2.62
N GLY A 145 -26.22 -8.94 3.27
CA GLY A 145 -27.32 -9.63 2.58
C GLY A 145 -28.32 -8.69 1.92
N GLN A 146 -28.65 -7.57 2.57
CA GLN A 146 -29.53 -6.54 2.00
C GLN A 146 -28.84 -5.79 0.84
N VAL A 147 -27.55 -5.47 0.97
CA VAL A 147 -26.77 -4.85 -0.12
C VAL A 147 -26.76 -5.74 -1.37
N LEU A 148 -26.53 -7.04 -1.21
CA LEU A 148 -26.54 -7.99 -2.33
C LEU A 148 -27.93 -8.13 -2.97
N LEU A 149 -28.99 -8.14 -2.16
CA LEU A 149 -30.37 -8.20 -2.66
C LEU A 149 -30.71 -6.98 -3.52
N TYR A 150 -30.41 -5.76 -3.04
CA TYR A 150 -30.71 -4.54 -3.79
C TYR A 150 -29.87 -4.40 -5.06
N LEU A 151 -28.61 -4.84 -5.05
CA LEU A 151 -27.79 -4.89 -6.26
C LEU A 151 -28.35 -5.89 -7.29
N GLU A 152 -28.85 -7.03 -6.85
CA GLU A 152 -29.47 -8.03 -7.73
C GLU A 152 -30.79 -7.50 -8.33
N MET A 153 -31.60 -6.77 -7.55
CA MET A 153 -32.81 -6.10 -8.06
C MET A 153 -32.47 -5.05 -9.13
N LEU A 154 -31.45 -4.22 -8.88
CA LEU A 154 -30.94 -3.26 -9.87
C LEU A 154 -30.47 -3.97 -11.14
N ALA A 155 -29.73 -5.08 -11.01
CA ALA A 155 -29.26 -5.87 -12.15
C ALA A 155 -30.41 -6.45 -12.99
N ARG A 156 -31.57 -6.71 -12.38
CA ARG A 156 -32.80 -7.18 -13.02
C ARG A 156 -33.69 -6.05 -13.56
N GLY A 157 -33.35 -4.79 -13.30
CA GLY A 157 -34.15 -3.62 -13.70
C GLY A 157 -35.44 -3.45 -12.88
N GLU A 158 -35.50 -4.03 -11.69
CA GLU A 158 -36.65 -3.92 -10.80
C GLU A 158 -36.52 -2.64 -9.94
N ALA A 159 -37.45 -1.71 -10.10
CA ALA A 159 -37.48 -0.50 -9.29
C ALA A 159 -37.96 -0.83 -7.86
N PRO A 160 -37.30 -0.28 -6.83
CA PRO A 160 -37.66 -0.56 -5.45
C PRO A 160 -38.96 0.13 -5.05
N GLN A 161 -39.84 -0.60 -4.37
CA GLN A 161 -40.82 0.03 -3.47
C GLN A 161 -40.05 0.51 -2.22
N GLU A 162 -40.28 1.76 -1.81
CA GLU A 162 -39.65 2.42 -0.67
C GLU A 162 -39.37 1.46 0.49
N ALA A 163 -38.11 1.40 0.91
CA ALA A 163 -37.74 0.72 2.15
C ALA A 163 -38.37 1.49 3.35
N PRO A 164 -38.90 0.79 4.37
CA PRO A 164 -39.40 1.42 5.58
C PRO A 164 -38.30 2.09 6.41
#